data_AF-A0ABD0QAX4-F1
#
_entry.id   AF-A0ABD0QAX4-F1
#
_cell.length_a   1.000
_cell.length_b   1.000
_cell.length_c   1.000
_cell.angle_alpha   90.00
_cell.angle_beta   90.00
_cell.angle_gamma   90.00
#
_symmetry.space_group_name_H-M   'P 1'
#
loop_
_entity.id
_entity.type
_entity.pdbx_description
1 polymer ?
#
loop_
_entity_poly.entity_id
_entity_poly.type
_entity_poly.pdbx_seq_one_letter_code
_entity_poly.pdbx_strand_id
1 'polypeptide(L)'
;GVMESFLGTALAGAVFCLFGGQPLIILSSTGPILIFEKLLYEFSINNDIDYMEIRLWIGLHSCLQCLILVATDASYIIKYMTRFTEEGFSSLISFIFISDALKKMMSIFNYYPINRDFKPEYITSYRCDCQAPDQ
;
A
#
# COMPACT_ATOMS: atom_id res chain seq x y z
N GLY A 1 0.41 12.39 2.87
CA GLY A 1 -1.00 11.97 2.96
C GLY A 1 -1.45 11.29 1.67
N VAL A 2 -2.76 11.11 1.52
CA VAL A 2 -3.37 10.40 0.38
C VAL A 2 -3.12 11.13 -0.95
N MET A 3 -3.18 12.47 -0.94
CA MET A 3 -2.95 13.30 -2.13
C MET A 3 -1.52 13.21 -2.65
N GLU A 4 -0.54 13.18 -1.75
CA GLU A 4 0.88 13.04 -2.11
C GLU A 4 1.17 11.65 -2.67
N SER A 5 0.50 10.61 -2.16
CA SER A 5 0.59 9.25 -2.71
C SER A 5 0.00 9.16 -4.11
N PHE A 6 -1.14 9.83 -4.37
CA PHE A 6 -1.72 9.89 -5.72
C PHE A 6 -0.81 10.64 -6.70
N LEU A 7 -0.34 11.83 -6.32
CA LEU A 7 0.53 12.64 -7.16
C LEU A 7 1.87 11.93 -7.45
N GLY A 8 2.46 11.32 -6.42
CA GLY A 8 3.71 10.57 -6.54
C GLY A 8 3.57 9.37 -7.47
N THR A 9 2.50 8.59 -7.33
CA THR A 9 2.24 7.43 -8.20
C THR A 9 1.98 7.86 -9.64
N ALA A 10 1.19 8.92 -9.84
CA ALA A 10 0.88 9.44 -11.18
C ALA A 10 2.15 9.93 -11.91
N LEU A 11 2.99 10.70 -11.22
CA LEU A 11 4.25 11.20 -11.78
C LEU A 11 5.23 10.07 -12.10
N ALA A 12 5.45 9.16 -11.14
CA ALA A 12 6.35 8.02 -11.33
C ALA A 12 5.86 7.09 -12.46
N GLY A 13 4.55 6.82 -12.51
CA GLY A 13 3.94 6.02 -13.58
C GLY A 13 4.07 6.66 -14.96
N ALA A 14 3.86 7.98 -15.06
CA ALA A 14 4.02 8.70 -16.33
C ALA A 14 5.46 8.66 -16.84
N VAL A 15 6.44 8.93 -15.96
CA VAL A 15 7.87 8.88 -16.32
C VAL A 15 8.28 7.46 -16.72
N PHE A 16 7.85 6.44 -15.98
CA PHE A 16 8.17 5.04 -16.30
C PHE A 16 7.51 4.56 -17.60
N CYS A 17 6.30 5.01 -17.91
CA CYS A 17 5.63 4.64 -19.17
C CYS A 17 6.35 5.24 -20.39
N LEU A 18 6.89 6.47 -20.26
CA LEU A 18 7.61 7.14 -21.35
C LEU A 18 9.04 6.60 -21.57
N PHE A 19 9.74 6.25 -20.50
CA PHE A 19 11.16 5.86 -20.54
C PHE A 19 11.43 4.37 -20.26
N GLY A 20 10.41 3.59 -19.90
CA GLY A 20 10.53 2.18 -19.50
C GLY A 20 10.52 1.21 -20.69
N GLY A 21 11.22 0.09 -20.55
CA GLY A 21 11.28 -0.97 -21.56
C GLY A 21 10.03 -1.87 -21.63
N GLN A 22 9.16 -1.83 -20.62
CA GLN A 22 7.93 -2.62 -20.58
C GLN A 22 6.75 -1.80 -20.00
N PRO A 23 6.02 -1.06 -20.85
CA PRO A 23 4.95 -0.15 -20.41
C PRO A 23 3.71 -0.85 -19.83
N LEU A 24 3.60 -2.19 -19.95
CA LEU A 24 2.52 -2.96 -19.31
C LEU A 24 2.70 -3.07 -17.78
N ILE A 25 3.87 -2.75 -17.24
CA ILE A 25 4.11 -2.78 -15.79
C ILE A 25 3.50 -1.53 -15.16
N ILE A 26 2.51 -1.74 -14.28
CA ILE A 26 1.87 -0.66 -13.53
C ILE A 26 2.63 -0.45 -12.22
N LEU A 27 3.18 0.75 -12.04
CA LEU A 27 3.75 1.19 -10.78
C LEU A 27 2.63 1.64 -9.84
N SER A 28 2.51 1.00 -8.69
CA SER A 28 1.61 1.40 -7.63
C SER A 28 2.17 1.00 -6.28
N SER A 29 1.68 1.63 -5.21
CA SER A 29 2.03 1.25 -3.85
C SER A 29 1.54 -0.18 -3.58
N THR A 30 2.45 -1.04 -3.12
CA THR A 30 2.14 -2.45 -2.80
C THR A 30 1.74 -2.61 -1.32
N GLY A 31 1.06 -3.69 -0.99
CA GLY A 31 0.70 -4.01 0.41
C GLY A 31 1.93 -4.09 1.33
N PRO A 32 3.00 -4.81 0.95
CA PRO A 32 4.20 -4.92 1.78
C PRO A 32 4.89 -3.59 2.06
N ILE A 33 4.99 -2.67 1.08
CA ILE A 33 5.62 -1.36 1.33
C ILE A 33 4.80 -0.52 2.30
N LEU A 34 3.47 -0.60 2.26
CA LEU A 34 2.60 0.08 3.20
C LEU A 34 2.79 -0.44 4.63
N ILE A 35 2.93 -1.76 4.80
CA ILE A 35 3.23 -2.38 6.10
C ILE A 35 4.60 -1.92 6.60
N PHE A 36 5.60 -1.89 5.72
CA PHE A 36 6.93 -1.39 6.05
C PHE A 36 6.90 0.08 6.51
N GLU A 37 6.19 0.97 5.80
CA GLU A 37 6.06 2.38 6.21
C GLU A 37 5.36 2.53 7.57
N LYS A 38 4.37 1.68 7.89
CA LYS A 38 3.74 1.68 9.22
C LYS A 38 4.73 1.28 10.32
N LEU A 39 5.49 0.21 10.11
CA LEU A 39 6.51 -0.21 11.08
C LEU A 39 7.61 0.84 11.25
N LEU A 40 8.00 1.49 10.15
CA LEU A 40 8.95 2.59 10.17
C LEU A 40 8.44 3.77 11.01
N TYR A 41 7.16 4.11 10.82
CA TYR A 41 6.51 5.19 11.57
C TYR A 41 6.46 4.90 13.08
N GLU A 42 6.04 3.69 13.47
CA GLU A 42 6.07 3.22 14.86
C GLU A 42 7.50 3.24 15.43
N PHE A 43 8.49 2.81 14.65
CA PHE A 43 9.90 2.88 15.04
C PHE A 43 10.37 4.32 15.26
N SER A 44 9.98 5.25 14.39
CA SER A 44 10.33 6.67 14.49
C SER A 44 9.81 7.28 15.80
N ILE A 45 8.55 7.00 16.14
CA ILE A 45 7.92 7.47 17.39
C ILE A 45 8.63 6.89 18.61
N ASN A 46 8.92 5.59 18.60
CA ASN A 46 9.56 4.93 19.74
C ASN A 46 10.99 5.40 20.01
N ASN A 47 11.68 5.96 19.00
CA ASN A 47 13.05 6.44 19.11
C ASN A 47 13.16 7.97 19.12
N ASP A 48 12.04 8.70 19.08
CA ASP A 48 11.99 10.17 19.03
C ASP A 48 12.81 10.78 17.86
N ILE A 49 12.83 10.08 16.72
CA ILE A 49 13.55 10.52 15.51
C ILE A 49 12.53 11.10 14.53
N ASP A 50 12.92 12.18 13.83
CA ASP A 50 12.12 12.78 12.75
C ASP A 50 11.85 11.79 11.61
N TYR A 51 10.57 11.42 11.45
CA TYR A 51 10.12 10.47 10.43
C TYR A 51 10.52 10.88 9.01
N MET A 52 10.47 12.18 8.70
CA MET A 52 10.78 12.70 7.37
C MET A 52 12.27 12.54 7.03
N GLU A 53 13.15 12.74 8.01
CA GLU A 53 14.59 12.58 7.83
C GLU A 53 14.96 11.10 7.64
N ILE A 54 14.43 10.19 8.48
CA ILE A 54 14.61 8.75 8.31
C ILE A 54 14.12 8.28 6.92
N ARG A 55 12.97 8.78 6.48
CA ARG A 55 12.39 8.42 5.17
C ARG A 55 13.30 8.86 4.03
N LEU A 56 13.88 10.06 4.12
CA LEU A 56 14.83 10.57 3.12
C LEU A 56 16.11 9.71 3.08
N TRP A 57 16.69 9.41 4.24
CA TRP A 57 17.91 8.59 4.33
C TRP A 57 17.71 7.19 3.74
N ILE A 58 16.59 6.53 4.04
CA ILE A 58 16.26 5.21 3.47
C ILE A 58 16.08 5.30 1.95
N GLY A 59 15.41 6.34 1.47
CA GLY A 59 15.26 6.58 0.03
C GLY A 59 16.61 6.78 -0.67
N LEU A 60 17.52 7.55 -0.08
CA LEU A 60 18.85 7.81 -0.62
C LEU A 60 19.70 6.55 -0.66
N HIS A 61 19.70 5.74 0.41
CA HIS A 61 20.40 4.46 0.45
C HIS A 61 19.80 3.44 -0.54
N SER A 62 18.48 3.39 -0.69
CA SER A 62 17.82 2.51 -1.67
C SER A 62 18.16 2.91 -3.11
N CYS A 63 18.20 4.21 -3.42
CA CYS A 63 18.63 4.70 -4.73
C CYS A 63 20.09 4.33 -5.02
N LEU A 64 20.99 4.50 -4.04
CA LEU A 64 22.39 4.12 -4.17
C LEU A 64 22.55 2.61 -4.45
N GLN A 65 21.85 1.76 -3.69
CA GLN A 65 21.85 0.32 -3.90
C GLN A 65 21.33 -0.05 -5.29
N CYS A 66 20.27 0.62 -5.76
CA CYS A 66 19.73 0.43 -7.10
C CYS A 66 20.76 0.75 -8.19
N LEU A 67 21.48 1.87 -8.07
CA LEU A 67 22.54 2.24 -9.02
C LEU A 67 23.70 1.24 -9.04
N ILE A 68 24.13 0.76 -7.87
CA ILE A 68 25.17 -0.29 -7.76
C ILE A 68 24.68 -1.58 -8.43
N LEU A 69 23.42 -1.94 -8.25
CA LEU A 69 22.81 -3.14 -8.83
C LEU A 69 22.77 -3.07 -10.37
N VAL A 70 22.45 -1.90 -10.92
CA VAL A 70 22.47 -1.62 -12.36
C VAL A 70 23.90 -1.67 -12.90
N ALA A 71 24.87 -1.07 -12.19
CA ALA A 71 26.28 -1.10 -12.59
C ALA A 71 26.90 -2.52 -12.57
N THR A 72 26.39 -3.40 -11.70
CA THR A 72 26.84 -4.80 -11.56
C THR A 72 26.08 -5.77 -12.50
N ASP A 73 25.14 -5.26 -13.31
CA ASP A 73 24.26 -6.04 -14.19
C ASP A 73 23.58 -7.24 -13.47
N ALA A 74 22.88 -6.95 -12.38
CA ALA A 74 22.14 -7.96 -11.62
C ALA A 74 20.98 -8.62 -12.37
N SER A 75 20.69 -8.19 -13.60
CA SER A 75 19.77 -8.84 -14.53
C SER A 75 20.08 -10.34 -14.69
N TYR A 76 21.36 -10.73 -14.55
CA TYR A 76 21.78 -12.13 -14.57
C TYR A 76 21.14 -12.98 -13.46
N ILE A 77 20.88 -12.41 -12.28
CA ILE A 77 20.30 -13.13 -11.12
C ILE A 77 18.88 -13.62 -11.45
N ILE A 78 18.13 -12.86 -12.24
CA ILE A 78 16.74 -13.18 -12.63
C ILE A 78 16.69 -14.53 -13.37
N LYS A 79 17.75 -14.92 -14.09
CA LYS A 79 17.82 -16.21 -14.80
C LYS A 79 17.78 -17.42 -13.85
N TYR A 80 18.15 -17.25 -12.58
CA TYR A 80 18.07 -18.32 -11.58
C TYR A 80 16.68 -18.45 -10.94
N MET A 81 15.79 -17.47 -11.14
CA MET A 81 14.40 -17.59 -10.70
C MET A 81 13.68 -18.58 -11.63
N THR A 82 13.37 -19.75 -11.09
CA THR A 82 12.66 -20.79 -11.84
C THR A 82 11.16 -20.51 -11.87
N ARG A 83 10.48 -21.05 -12.88
CA ARG A 83 9.02 -20.96 -13.03
C ARG A 83 8.24 -21.37 -11.78
N PHE A 84 8.75 -22.34 -11.03
CA PHE A 84 8.13 -22.77 -9.77
C PHE A 84 8.11 -21.65 -8.72
N THR A 85 9.20 -20.89 -8.61
CA THR A 85 9.30 -19.76 -7.67
C THR A 85 8.39 -18.61 -8.12
N GLU A 86 8.32 -18.34 -9.43
CA GLU A 86 7.44 -17.30 -9.99
C GLU A 86 5.96 -17.61 -9.73
N GLU A 87 5.52 -18.82 -10.07
CA GLU A 87 4.13 -19.26 -9.86
C GLU A 87 3.80 -19.31 -8.35
N GLY A 88 4.74 -19.77 -7.51
CA GLY A 88 4.60 -19.78 -6.06
C GLY A 88 4.46 -18.37 -5.46
N PHE A 89 5.29 -17.42 -5.91
CA PHE A 89 5.22 -16.03 -5.45
C PHE A 89 3.90 -15.36 -5.87
N SER A 90 3.46 -15.57 -7.12
CA SER A 90 2.19 -15.04 -7.62
C SER A 90 0.98 -15.56 -6.82
N SER A 91 0.98 -16.87 -6.50
CA SER A 91 -0.04 -17.49 -5.64
C SER A 91 -0.06 -16.89 -4.23
N LEU A 92 1.11 -16.67 -3.63
CA LEU A 92 1.24 -16.07 -2.30
C LEU A 92 0.66 -14.65 -2.24
N ILE A 93 1.03 -13.78 -3.19
CA ILE A 93 0.53 -12.40 -3.23
C ILE A 93 -0.99 -12.40 -3.44
N SER A 94 -1.50 -13.27 -4.30
CA SER A 94 -2.94 -13.42 -4.53
C SER A 94 -3.68 -13.81 -3.25
N PHE A 95 -3.13 -14.75 -2.48
CA PHE A 95 -3.71 -15.17 -1.19
C PHE A 95 -3.70 -14.05 -0.14
N ILE A 96 -2.62 -13.27 -0.06
CA ILE A 96 -2.52 -12.11 0.83
C ILE A 96 -3.59 -11.08 0.48
N PHE A 97 -3.79 -10.78 -0.80
CA PHE A 97 -4.76 -9.79 -1.25
C PHE A 97 -6.21 -10.20 -0.92
N ILE A 98 -6.56 -11.46 -1.14
CA ILE A 98 -7.88 -12.01 -0.77
C ILE A 98 -8.10 -11.91 0.75
N SER A 99 -7.09 -12.27 1.55
CA SER A 99 -7.18 -12.21 3.01
C SER A 99 -7.31 -10.79 3.53
N ASP A 100 -6.62 -9.82 2.94
CA ASP A 100 -6.71 -8.40 3.30
C ASP A 100 -8.09 -7.82 2.96
N ALA A 101 -8.66 -8.18 1.80
CA ALA A 101 -9.99 -7.77 1.40
C ALA A 101 -11.08 -8.26 2.37
N LEU A 102 -11.00 -9.53 2.81
CA LEU A 102 -11.93 -10.08 3.79
C LEU A 102 -11.83 -9.37 5.15
N LYS A 103 -10.62 -9.06 5.62
CA LYS A 103 -10.41 -8.29 6.86
C LYS A 103 -11.01 -6.90 6.78
N LYS A 104 -10.80 -6.18 5.67
CA LYS A 104 -11.39 -4.86 5.43
C LYS A 104 -12.92 -4.92 5.41
N MET A 105 -13.50 -5.91 4.75
CA MET A 105 -14.95 -6.11 4.74
C MET A 105 -15.50 -6.33 6.15
N MET A 106 -14.89 -7.24 6.93
CA MET A 106 -15.31 -7.48 8.32
C MET A 106 -15.15 -6.25 9.22
N SER A 107 -14.11 -5.43 9.02
CA SER A 107 -13.94 -4.18 9.75
C SER A 107 -15.08 -3.21 9.49
N ILE A 108 -15.57 -3.12 8.25
CA ILE A 108 -16.71 -2.26 7.88
C ILE A 108 -18.00 -2.75 8.56
N PHE A 109 -18.24 -4.06 8.61
CA PHE A 109 -19.41 -4.63 9.30
C PHE A 109 -19.44 -4.32 10.80
N ASN A 110 -18.27 -4.22 11.45
CA ASN A 110 -18.19 -3.81 12.85
C ASN A 110 -18.38 -2.29 13.01
N TYR A 111 -17.88 -1.49 12.07
CA TYR A 111 -18.01 -0.03 12.11
C TYR A 111 -19.45 0.44 11.81
N TYR A 112 -20.14 -0.21 10.88
CA TYR A 112 -21.55 0.02 10.56
C TYR A 112 -22.39 -1.21 10.94
N PRO A 113 -22.75 -1.38 12.22
CA PRO A 113 -23.51 -2.53 12.66
C PRO A 113 -24.90 -2.53 12.00
N ILE A 114 -25.28 -3.66 11.42
CA ILE A 114 -26.62 -3.84 10.85
C ILE A 114 -27.63 -3.84 12.01
N ASN A 115 -28.52 -2.85 12.02
CA ASN A 115 -29.60 -2.77 12.99
C ASN A 115 -30.66 -3.84 12.67
N ARG A 116 -30.59 -4.98 13.38
CA ARG A 116 -31.44 -6.17 13.12
C ARG A 116 -32.86 -6.04 13.70
N ASP A 117 -33.11 -5.09 14.60
CA ASP A 117 -34.43 -4.84 15.22
C ASP A 117 -35.14 -3.64 14.54
N PHE A 118 -35.30 -3.69 13.22
CA PHE A 118 -35.98 -2.62 12.49
C PHE A 118 -37.48 -2.61 12.78
N LYS A 119 -37.90 -1.72 13.70
CA LYS A 119 -39.31 -1.47 14.01
C LYS A 119 -39.83 -0.25 13.23
N PRO A 120 -40.83 -0.41 12.35
CA PRO A 120 -41.34 0.67 11.51
C PRO A 120 -42.05 1.80 12.28
N GLU A 121 -42.38 1.62 13.56
CA GLU A 121 -43.02 2.64 14.41
C GLU A 121 -42.06 3.70 14.99
N TYR A 122 -40.74 3.51 14.92
CA TYR A 122 -39.74 4.42 15.50
C TYR A 122 -39.08 5.38 14.50
N ILE A 123 -39.61 5.47 13.28
CA ILE A 123 -39.06 6.29 12.17
C ILE A 123 -38.86 7.76 12.60
N THR A 124 -39.70 8.31 13.48
CA THR A 124 -39.62 9.69 13.98
C THR A 124 -38.61 9.90 15.12
N SER A 125 -38.02 8.85 15.68
CA SER A 125 -37.01 8.92 16.76
C SER A 125 -35.57 8.78 16.28
N TYR A 126 -35.36 8.32 15.04
CA TYR A 126 -34.04 8.34 14.41
C TYR A 126 -33.75 9.76 13.94
N ARG A 127 -32.89 10.50 14.65
CA ARG A 127 -32.29 11.72 14.12
C ARG A 127 -31.23 11.33 13.09
N CYS A 128 -31.51 11.60 11.81
CA CYS A 128 -30.45 11.71 10.82
C CYS A 128 -29.82 13.09 10.95
N ASP A 129 -28.79 13.21 11.80
CA ASP A 129 -27.93 14.39 11.78
C ASP A 129 -26.93 14.24 10.63
N CYS A 130 -26.87 15.24 9.75
CA CYS A 130 -25.84 15.33 8.71
C CYS A 130 -24.50 15.66 9.38
N GLN A 131 -23.77 14.62 9.79
CA GLN A 131 -22.39 14.77 10.25
C GLN A 131 -21.49 14.97 9.01
N ALA A 132 -20.77 16.09 8.95
CA ALA A 132 -19.72 16.29 7.95
C ALA A 132 -18.63 15.21 8.15
N PRO A 133 -18.00 14.70 7.07
CA PRO A 133 -16.92 13.72 7.21
C PRO A 133 -15.79 14.32 8.05
N ASP A 134 -15.39 13.64 9.11
CA ASP A 134 -14.29 14.06 9.98
C ASP A 134 -13.01 14.23 9.15
N GLN A 135 -12.41 15.43 9.25
CA GLN A 135 -11.21 15.86 8.53
C GLN A 135 -9.97 15.05 8.92
#